data_AF-A0A2N5ZI33-F1
#
_entry.id   AF-A0A2N5ZI33-F1
#
_cell.length_a   1.000
_cell.length_b   1.000
_cell.length_c   1.000
_cell.angle_alpha   90.00
_cell.angle_beta   90.00
_cell.angle_gamma   90.00
#
_symmetry.space_group_name_H-M   'P 1'
#
loop_
_entity.id
_entity.type
_entity.pdbx_description
1 polymer ?
#
loop_
_entity_poly.entity_id
_entity_poly.type
_entity_poly.pdbx_seq_one_letter_code
_entity_poly.pdbx_strand_id
1 'polypeptide(L)'
;MVNRLNDFGIRQSQIHKKNLENKNKKTTKKFADVFQESLKNEELKFSSHAISRMNERGIKLDESRMKRLEEAVSKADKKGAKECLIMVDNDAFVVSVKNKTIITAVDENSMRGNVFTNIDSAVFGV
;
A
#
# COMPACT_ATOMS: atom_id res chain seq x y z
N MET A 1 55.67 -27.83 37.71
CA MET A 1 55.74 -26.43 37.24
C MET A 1 55.39 -26.45 35.75
N VAL A 2 54.60 -25.47 35.32
CA VAL A 2 53.78 -25.43 34.09
C VAL A 2 54.53 -25.52 32.75
N ASN A 3 53.95 -26.21 31.76
CA ASN A 3 54.17 -25.88 30.35
C ASN A 3 52.87 -25.32 29.75
N ARG A 4 52.65 -24.02 29.96
CA ARG A 4 51.45 -23.24 29.59
C ARG A 4 51.66 -22.40 28.31
N LEU A 5 52.61 -22.76 27.46
CA LEU A 5 52.99 -21.93 26.30
C LEU A 5 52.49 -22.48 24.95
N ASN A 6 52.02 -23.72 24.86
CA ASN A 6 51.57 -24.32 23.59
C ASN A 6 50.08 -24.16 23.26
N ASP A 7 49.24 -23.71 24.19
CA ASP A 7 47.78 -23.71 24.02
C ASP A 7 47.22 -22.39 23.46
N PHE A 8 48.04 -21.34 23.38
CA PHE A 8 47.62 -20.03 22.90
C PHE A 8 47.58 -19.92 21.36
N GLY A 9 48.46 -20.66 20.66
CA GLY A 9 48.57 -20.60 19.20
C GLY A 9 47.40 -21.27 18.46
N ILE A 10 46.82 -22.33 19.03
CA ILE A 10 45.73 -23.08 18.39
C ILE A 10 44.39 -22.34 18.52
N ARG A 11 44.21 -21.54 19.58
CA ARG A 11 42.98 -20.77 19.80
C ARG A 11 42.81 -19.61 18.82
N GLN A 12 43.90 -18.97 18.38
CA GLN A 12 43.84 -17.82 17.46
C GLN A 12 43.42 -18.21 16.03
N SER A 13 43.71 -19.44 15.58
CA SER A 13 43.34 -19.91 14.24
C SER A 13 41.87 -20.32 14.11
N GLN A 14 41.24 -20.78 15.21
CA GLN A 14 39.82 -21.12 15.24
C GLN A 14 38.90 -19.89 15.36
N ILE A 15 39.38 -18.81 15.99
CA ILE A 15 38.62 -17.55 16.13
C ILE A 15 38.45 -16.85 14.77
N HIS A 16 39.42 -16.99 13.86
CA HIS A 16 39.34 -16.38 12.52
C HIS A 16 38.48 -17.17 11.53
N LYS A 17 38.38 -18.51 11.64
CA LYS A 17 37.48 -19.30 10.77
C LYS A 17 36.00 -19.12 11.13
N LYS A 18 35.66 -18.99 12.43
CA LYS A 18 34.27 -18.85 12.89
C LYS A 18 33.63 -17.49 12.52
N ASN A 19 34.43 -16.46 12.28
CA ASN A 19 33.93 -15.13 11.90
C ASN A 19 33.68 -14.95 10.39
N LEU A 20 34.19 -15.84 9.54
CA LEU A 20 33.98 -15.80 8.10
C LEU A 20 32.64 -16.44 7.68
N GLU A 21 32.12 -17.39 8.46
CA GLU A 21 30.83 -18.04 8.16
C GLU A 21 29.60 -17.20 8.58
N ASN A 22 29.75 -16.26 9.52
CA ASN A 22 28.64 -15.47 10.03
C ASN A 22 28.38 -14.13 9.28
N LYS A 23 29.23 -13.74 8.33
CA LYS A 23 29.06 -12.49 7.55
C LYS A 23 28.16 -12.62 6.31
N ASN A 24 27.71 -13.82 5.98
CA ASN A 24 26.89 -14.09 4.78
C ASN A 24 25.42 -14.42 5.06
N LYS A 25 24.91 -14.09 6.26
CA LYS A 25 23.47 -14.01 6.52
C LYS A 25 22.96 -12.57 6.29
N LYS A 26 23.33 -11.96 5.17
CA LYS A 26 22.42 -10.99 4.55
C LYS A 26 21.28 -11.83 4.02
N THR A 27 20.17 -11.83 4.75
CA THR A 27 18.88 -12.34 4.27
C THR A 27 18.51 -11.56 3.01
N THR A 28 18.96 -12.03 1.86
CA THR A 28 18.37 -11.69 0.57
C THR A 28 16.94 -12.23 0.66
N LYS A 29 15.99 -11.38 1.09
CA LYS A 29 14.56 -11.66 0.92
C LYS A 29 14.41 -12.13 -0.52
N LYS A 30 13.86 -13.33 -0.74
CA LYS A 30 13.70 -13.81 -2.12
C LYS A 30 12.75 -12.82 -2.80
N PHE A 31 12.98 -12.57 -4.08
CA PHE A 31 12.08 -11.71 -4.87
C PHE A 31 10.61 -12.14 -4.71
N ALA A 32 10.36 -13.45 -4.61
CA ALA A 32 9.04 -14.01 -4.30
C ALA A 32 8.44 -13.50 -2.98
N ASP A 33 9.24 -13.32 -1.93
CA ASP A 33 8.80 -12.83 -0.63
C ASP A 33 8.43 -11.34 -0.71
N VAL A 34 9.24 -10.53 -1.42
CA VAL A 34 8.97 -9.10 -1.65
C VAL A 34 7.73 -8.92 -2.53
N PHE A 35 7.60 -9.75 -3.56
CA PHE A 35 6.42 -9.76 -4.44
C PHE A 35 5.16 -10.16 -3.67
N GLN A 36 5.20 -11.23 -2.86
CA GLN A 36 4.06 -11.61 -2.01
C GLN A 36 3.70 -10.54 -0.98
N GLU A 37 4.67 -9.86 -0.39
CA GLU A 37 4.45 -8.75 0.53
C GLU A 37 3.77 -7.57 -0.18
N SER A 38 4.17 -7.27 -1.43
CA SER A 38 3.52 -6.24 -2.25
C SER A 38 2.08 -6.58 -2.67
N LEU A 39 1.74 -7.87 -2.76
CA LEU A 39 0.37 -8.33 -3.05
C LEU A 39 -0.55 -8.34 -1.83
N LYS A 40 0.00 -8.44 -0.61
CA LYS A 40 -0.78 -8.48 0.63
C LYS A 40 -1.19 -7.09 1.13
N ASN A 41 -0.40 -6.06 0.80
CA ASN A 41 -0.62 -4.67 1.22
C ASN A 41 -1.10 -3.82 0.03
N GLU A 42 -2.16 -4.24 -0.64
CA GLU A 42 -2.77 -3.36 -1.65
C GLU A 42 -3.63 -2.31 -0.96
N GLU A 43 -2.95 -1.31 -0.39
CA GLU A 43 -3.54 -0.05 0.03
C GLU A 43 -4.21 0.64 -1.18
N LEU A 44 -5.24 1.43 -0.90
CA LEU A 44 -5.94 2.20 -1.91
C LEU A 44 -5.00 3.28 -2.49
N LYS A 45 -4.74 3.21 -3.79
CA LYS A 45 -3.81 4.11 -4.49
C LYS A 45 -4.53 5.32 -5.07
N PHE A 46 -3.78 6.39 -5.30
CA PHE A 46 -4.26 7.58 -6.01
C PHE A 46 -3.60 7.68 -7.38
N SER A 47 -4.41 7.92 -8.41
CA SER A 47 -3.90 8.29 -9.73
C SER A 47 -3.34 9.72 -9.69
N SER A 48 -2.49 10.06 -10.66
CA SER A 48 -2.02 11.43 -10.84
C SER A 48 -3.16 12.42 -11.06
N HIS A 49 -4.23 11.99 -11.73
CA HIS A 49 -5.41 12.84 -11.94
C HIS A 49 -6.16 13.09 -10.63
N ALA A 50 -6.35 12.05 -9.81
CA ALA A 50 -6.97 12.20 -8.49
C ALA A 50 -6.21 13.19 -7.61
N ILE A 51 -4.87 13.07 -7.54
CA ILE A 51 -4.03 14.00 -6.76
C ILE A 51 -4.16 15.43 -7.28
N SER A 52 -4.06 15.64 -8.60
CA SER A 52 -4.21 16.98 -9.21
C SER A 52 -5.57 17.59 -8.87
N ARG A 53 -6.64 16.81 -9.04
CA ARG A 53 -8.02 17.26 -8.78
C ARG A 53 -8.25 17.59 -7.31
N MET A 54 -7.77 16.74 -6.40
CA MET A 54 -7.89 17.00 -4.97
C MET A 54 -7.18 18.30 -4.57
N ASN A 55 -5.98 18.54 -5.11
CA ASN A 55 -5.24 19.78 -4.87
C ASN A 55 -5.93 21.00 -5.48
N GLU A 56 -6.39 20.91 -6.74
CA GLU A 56 -7.12 21.98 -7.45
C GLU A 56 -8.39 22.41 -6.73
N ARG A 57 -9.11 21.44 -6.13
CA ARG A 57 -10.43 21.65 -5.51
C ARG A 57 -10.37 21.76 -3.99
N GLY A 58 -9.19 21.63 -3.38
CA GLY A 58 -9.02 21.67 -1.94
C GLY A 58 -9.68 20.48 -1.20
N ILE A 59 -9.89 19.35 -1.89
CA ILE A 59 -10.45 18.13 -1.30
C ILE A 59 -9.38 17.50 -0.41
N LYS A 60 -9.65 17.44 0.90
CA LYS A 60 -8.75 16.84 1.89
C LYS A 60 -9.32 15.53 2.40
N LEU A 61 -8.58 14.44 2.22
CA LEU A 61 -8.87 13.17 2.87
C LEU A 61 -8.11 13.10 4.19
N ASP A 62 -8.84 13.26 5.29
CA ASP A 62 -8.33 12.87 6.60
C ASP A 62 -8.40 11.34 6.76
N GLU A 63 -7.85 10.83 7.87
CA GLU A 63 -7.83 9.39 8.15
C GLU A 63 -9.24 8.78 8.23
N SER A 64 -10.23 9.54 8.72
CA SER A 64 -11.62 9.09 8.82
C SER A 64 -12.25 8.90 7.44
N ARG A 65 -12.11 9.90 6.57
CA ARG A 65 -12.61 9.86 5.19
C ARG A 65 -11.89 8.80 4.37
N MET A 66 -10.58 8.64 4.56
CA MET A 66 -9.80 7.59 3.89
C MET A 66 -10.30 6.20 4.28
N LYS A 67 -10.51 5.96 5.58
CA LYS A 67 -11.06 4.68 6.07
C LYS A 67 -12.45 4.38 5.52
N ARG A 68 -13.35 5.38 5.50
CA ARG A 68 -14.70 5.24 4.91
C ARG A 68 -14.61 4.89 3.42
N LEU A 69 -13.69 5.50 2.70
CA LEU A 69 -13.44 5.21 1.29
C LEU A 69 -12.93 3.76 1.08
N GLU A 70 -11.99 3.29 1.90
CA GLU A 70 -11.52 1.90 1.86
C GLU A 70 -12.64 0.89 2.17
N GLU A 71 -13.48 1.19 3.17
CA GLU A 71 -14.66 0.39 3.50
C GLU A 71 -15.67 0.36 2.34
N ALA A 72 -15.88 1.50 1.67
CA ALA A 72 -16.73 1.59 0.48
C ALA A 72 -16.22 0.69 -0.64
N VAL A 73 -14.91 0.76 -0.92
CA VAL A 73 -14.24 -0.06 -1.94
C VAL A 73 -14.37 -1.54 -1.59
N SER A 74 -14.15 -1.92 -0.33
CA SER A 74 -14.33 -3.30 0.11
C SER A 74 -15.77 -3.80 -0.04
N LYS A 75 -16.77 -2.96 0.29
CA LYS A 75 -18.20 -3.30 0.10
C LYS A 75 -18.54 -3.47 -1.38
N ALA A 76 -17.99 -2.63 -2.24
CA ALA A 76 -18.17 -2.72 -3.69
C ALA A 76 -17.51 -3.97 -4.28
N ASP A 77 -16.28 -4.27 -3.85
CA ASP A 77 -15.52 -5.46 -4.25
C ASP A 77 -16.26 -6.75 -3.91
N LYS A 78 -16.81 -6.85 -2.69
CA LYS A 78 -17.65 -8.00 -2.27
C LYS A 78 -18.89 -8.20 -3.14
N LYS A 79 -19.36 -7.17 -3.83
CA LYS A 79 -20.49 -7.22 -4.76
C LYS A 79 -20.08 -7.40 -6.21
N GLY A 80 -18.78 -7.54 -6.49
CA GLY A 80 -18.23 -7.75 -7.82
C GLY A 80 -18.15 -6.48 -8.68
N ALA A 81 -18.20 -5.30 -8.06
CA ALA A 81 -18.03 -4.03 -8.75
C ALA A 81 -16.61 -3.89 -9.32
N LYS A 82 -16.46 -3.28 -10.50
CA LYS A 82 -15.14 -3.04 -11.11
C LYS A 82 -14.79 -1.57 -11.08
N GLU A 83 -15.75 -0.72 -11.44
CA GLU A 83 -15.60 0.74 -11.51
C GLU A 83 -16.75 1.41 -10.76
N CYS A 84 -16.41 2.17 -9.71
CA CYS A 84 -17.38 2.73 -8.77
C CYS A 84 -17.34 4.24 -8.73
N LEU A 85 -18.52 4.85 -8.57
CA LEU A 85 -18.66 6.19 -8.02
C LEU A 85 -18.95 6.07 -6.52
N ILE A 86 -18.09 6.64 -5.69
CA ILE A 86 -18.21 6.57 -4.23
C ILE A 86 -18.40 7.98 -3.69
N MET A 87 -19.50 8.20 -2.99
CA MET A 87 -19.79 9.46 -2.30
C MET A 87 -19.31 9.37 -0.85
N VAL A 88 -18.41 10.26 -0.47
CA VAL A 88 -17.96 10.44 0.93
C VAL A 88 -18.23 11.87 1.34
N ASP A 89 -19.19 12.02 2.25
CA ASP A 89 -19.79 13.31 2.60
C ASP A 89 -20.35 13.99 1.35
N ASN A 90 -19.81 15.16 0.97
CA ASN A 90 -20.25 15.92 -0.18
C ASN A 90 -19.29 15.81 -1.38
N ASP A 91 -18.26 14.95 -1.32
CA ASP A 91 -17.30 14.74 -2.41
C ASP A 91 -17.50 13.36 -3.05
N ALA A 92 -17.21 13.28 -4.36
CA ALA A 92 -17.37 12.06 -5.16
C ALA A 92 -16.01 11.58 -5.66
N PHE A 93 -15.78 10.29 -5.56
CA PHE A 93 -14.56 9.63 -6.00
C PHE A 93 -14.89 8.57 -7.02
N VAL A 94 -14.25 8.63 -8.18
CA VAL A 94 -14.30 7.53 -9.16
C VAL A 94 -13.16 6.59 -8.85
N VAL A 95 -13.47 5.33 -8.60
CA VAL A 95 -12.53 4.33 -8.11
C VAL A 95 -12.60 3.08 -8.96
N SER A 96 -11.44 2.64 -9.43
CA SER A 96 -11.26 1.29 -9.95
C SER A 96 -11.09 0.34 -8.79
N VAL A 97 -12.15 -0.38 -8.46
CA VAL A 97 -12.18 -1.37 -7.37
C VAL A 97 -11.22 -2.51 -7.69
N LYS A 98 -11.24 -2.98 -8.94
CA LYS A 98 -10.34 -4.04 -9.42
C LYS A 98 -8.86 -3.69 -9.23
N ASN A 99 -8.49 -2.43 -9.47
CA ASN A 99 -7.11 -1.97 -9.36
C ASN A 99 -6.81 -1.26 -8.03
N LYS A 100 -7.79 -1.20 -7.11
CA LYS A 100 -7.76 -0.41 -5.86
C LYS A 100 -7.12 0.95 -6.07
N THR A 101 -7.63 1.69 -7.05
CA THR A 101 -7.06 2.99 -7.46
C THR A 101 -8.16 4.03 -7.61
N ILE A 102 -8.02 5.15 -6.92
CA ILE A 102 -8.85 6.35 -7.11
C ILE A 102 -8.40 7.03 -8.39
N ILE A 103 -9.29 7.06 -9.38
CA ILE A 103 -9.05 7.64 -10.69
C ILE A 103 -9.22 9.15 -10.63
N THR A 104 -10.31 9.65 -10.01
CA THR A 104 -10.58 11.09 -9.89
C THR A 104 -11.35 11.42 -8.63
N ALA A 105 -11.33 12.70 -8.26
CA ALA A 105 -12.11 13.28 -7.17
C ALA A 105 -12.87 14.52 -7.70
N VAL A 106 -14.10 14.71 -7.22
CA VAL A 106 -14.98 15.81 -7.60
C VAL A 106 -15.59 16.39 -6.34
N ASP A 107 -15.53 17.71 -6.18
CA ASP A 107 -16.13 18.41 -5.05
C ASP A 107 -17.61 18.69 -5.28
N GLU A 108 -18.35 18.97 -4.20
CA GLU A 108 -19.79 19.26 -4.21
C GLU A 108 -20.21 20.27 -5.30
N ASN A 109 -19.47 21.38 -5.41
CA ASN A 109 -19.82 22.46 -6.34
C ASN A 109 -19.72 22.03 -7.80
N SER A 110 -18.79 21.12 -8.07
CA SER A 110 -18.51 20.65 -9.41
C SER A 110 -19.37 19.45 -9.81
N MET A 111 -20.14 18.83 -8.91
CA MET A 111 -20.95 17.66 -9.26
C MET A 111 -22.19 17.99 -10.08
N ARG A 112 -22.84 19.14 -9.81
CA ARG A 112 -24.11 19.47 -10.44
C ARG A 112 -23.95 19.60 -11.95
N GLY A 113 -24.73 18.82 -12.69
CA GLY A 113 -24.74 18.83 -14.15
C GLY A 113 -23.68 17.94 -14.80
N ASN A 114 -22.81 17.28 -14.03
CA ASN A 114 -21.85 16.33 -14.59
C ASN A 114 -22.49 14.96 -14.85
N VAL A 115 -22.04 14.31 -15.92
CA VAL A 115 -22.40 12.92 -16.26
C VAL A 115 -21.17 12.05 -16.08
N PHE A 116 -21.30 11.03 -15.24
CA PHE A 116 -20.27 10.01 -15.05
C PHE A 116 -20.61 8.79 -15.90
N THR A 117 -19.63 8.29 -16.64
CA THR A 117 -19.77 7.10 -17.50
C THR A 117 -18.78 6.03 -17.07
N ASN A 118 -18.93 4.82 -17.60
CA ASN A 118 -18.08 3.67 -17.28
C ASN A 118 -18.10 3.32 -15.78
N ILE A 119 -19.23 3.58 -15.11
CA ILE A 119 -19.49 3.22 -13.73
C ILE A 119 -20.47 2.05 -13.73
N ASP A 120 -20.09 0.93 -13.13
CA ASP A 120 -20.98 -0.22 -12.97
C ASP A 120 -21.71 -0.23 -11.63
N SER A 121 -21.21 0.56 -10.67
CA SER A 121 -21.71 0.57 -9.29
C SER A 121 -21.57 1.93 -8.64
N ALA A 122 -22.49 2.27 -7.74
CA ALA A 122 -22.43 3.48 -6.94
C ALA A 122 -22.59 3.16 -5.46
N VAL A 123 -21.78 3.80 -4.62
CA VAL A 123 -21.80 3.62 -3.17
C VAL A 123 -22.08 4.97 -2.51
N PHE A 124 -23.14 5.02 -1.70
CA PHE A 124 -23.61 6.20 -0.98
C PHE A 124 -23.65 5.94 0.52
N GLY A 125 -23.52 7.00 1.32
CA GLY A 125 -23.67 6.93 2.78
C GLY A 125 -22.50 6.26 3.49
N VAL A 126 -21.30 6.39 2.92
CA VAL A 126 -20.06 5.88 3.52
C VAL A 126 -19.42 6.93 4.33
#